data_AF-A0A9E3WC36-F1
#
_entry.id   AF-A0A9E3WC36-F1
#
_cell.length_a   1.000
_cell.length_b   1.000
_cell.length_c   1.000
_cell.angle_alpha   90.00
_cell.angle_beta   90.00
_cell.angle_gamma   90.00
#
_symmetry.space_group_name_H-M   'P 1'
#
loop_
_entity.id
_entity.type
_entity.pdbx_description
1 polymer ?
#
loop_
_entity_poly.entity_id
_entity_poly.type
_entity_poly.pdbx_seq_one_letter_code
_entity_poly.pdbx_strand_id
1 'polypeptide(L)'
;MVTIIYHPTDSELAGRIQSDLTQLAGDDQAVIVLISPQVTADAEVQAAIVSAIEQHQRVVPVLVKAAPLPRLIEHLGVVDFTKSYDFEQLAAVLANTPAPLQMKVRTPQTIAANRRTALIVAVFAVLMFLAALYAVGVLGLQAPAAEFAGVETEVVMTRNAYIDAALPHSTEDAANFQPTLDAAATALRPFLVATATAIAGQ
;
A
#
# COMPACT_ATOMS: atom_id res chain seq x y z
N MET A 1 7.99 32.97 3.56
CA MET A 1 8.81 33.52 2.44
C MET A 1 8.28 32.95 1.14
N VAL A 2 7.91 33.83 0.20
CA VAL A 2 7.31 33.41 -1.09
C VAL A 2 8.40 33.23 -2.13
N THR A 3 8.45 32.07 -2.76
CA THR A 3 9.37 31.76 -3.86
C THR A 3 8.62 31.76 -5.18
N ILE A 4 9.19 32.34 -6.23
CA ILE A 4 8.60 32.34 -7.57
C ILE A 4 9.44 31.44 -8.46
N ILE A 5 8.80 30.43 -9.05
CA ILE A 5 9.38 29.55 -10.06
C ILE A 5 8.87 30.02 -11.42
N TYR A 6 9.78 30.35 -12.32
CA TYR A 6 9.46 30.89 -13.65
C TYR A 6 10.55 30.53 -14.67
N HIS A 7 10.20 30.54 -15.95
CA HIS A 7 11.17 30.46 -17.04
C HIS A 7 11.72 31.86 -17.34
N PRO A 8 13.00 32.03 -17.75
CA PRO A 8 13.62 33.35 -17.96
C PRO A 8 12.84 34.32 -18.87
N THR A 9 12.03 33.80 -19.80
CA THR A 9 11.15 34.60 -20.67
C THR A 9 10.03 35.34 -19.94
N ASP A 10 9.68 34.89 -18.74
CA ASP A 10 8.58 35.44 -17.92
C ASP A 10 9.13 36.26 -16.73
N SER A 11 10.43 36.60 -16.77
CA SER A 11 11.15 37.32 -15.70
C SER A 11 10.59 38.71 -15.37
N GLU A 12 10.11 39.45 -16.37
CA GLU A 12 9.49 40.76 -16.16
C GLU A 12 8.22 40.64 -15.29
N LEU A 13 7.34 39.68 -15.62
CA LEU A 13 6.13 39.42 -14.84
C LEU A 13 6.48 38.89 -13.44
N ALA A 14 7.48 38.00 -13.33
CA ALA A 14 7.96 37.52 -12.05
C ALA A 14 8.45 38.67 -11.14
N GLY A 15 9.18 39.64 -11.70
CA GLY A 15 9.66 40.81 -10.97
C GLY A 15 8.51 41.72 -10.51
N ARG A 16 7.46 41.88 -11.31
CA ARG A 16 6.25 42.62 -10.93
C ARG A 16 5.51 41.92 -9.78
N ILE A 17 5.27 40.63 -9.91
CA ILE A 17 4.64 39.81 -8.86
C ILE A 17 5.46 39.87 -7.58
N GLN A 18 6.79 39.77 -7.67
CA GLN A 18 7.66 39.85 -6.49
C GLN A 18 7.55 41.20 -5.79
N SER A 19 7.50 42.29 -6.56
CA SER A 19 7.35 43.64 -6.03
C SER A 19 6.01 43.80 -5.31
N ASP A 20 4.93 43.30 -5.88
CA ASP A 20 3.60 43.38 -5.28
C ASP A 20 3.48 42.47 -4.05
N LEU A 21 4.10 41.29 -4.07
CA LEU A 21 4.14 40.36 -2.93
C LEU A 21 4.88 40.92 -1.72
N THR A 22 5.88 41.78 -1.91
CA THR A 22 6.55 42.41 -0.75
C THR A 22 5.60 43.32 0.05
N GLN A 23 4.48 43.74 -0.55
CA GLN A 23 3.43 44.51 0.13
C GLN A 23 2.48 43.62 0.94
N LEU A 24 2.37 42.33 0.61
CA LEU A 24 1.63 41.35 1.40
C LEU A 24 2.53 40.78 2.50
N ALA A 25 2.29 41.24 3.73
CA ALA A 25 2.89 40.64 4.92
C ALA A 25 2.26 39.26 5.19
N GLY A 26 2.91 38.20 4.70
CA GLY A 26 2.53 36.81 4.95
C GLY A 26 3.76 35.94 5.18
N ASP A 27 3.80 35.26 6.32
CA ASP A 27 4.93 34.39 6.70
C ASP A 27 4.88 33.01 6.01
N ASP A 28 3.81 32.75 5.25
CA ASP A 28 3.59 31.47 4.59
C ASP A 28 4.68 31.16 3.55
N GLN A 29 5.13 29.91 3.55
CA GLN A 29 6.01 29.33 2.54
C GLN A 29 5.18 28.94 1.31
N ALA A 30 4.82 29.96 0.52
CA ALA A 30 4.15 29.76 -0.76
C ALA A 30 5.15 29.75 -1.92
N VAL A 31 4.89 28.90 -2.90
CA VAL A 31 5.63 28.80 -4.15
C VAL A 31 4.69 29.13 -5.29
N ILE A 32 4.94 30.24 -5.97
CA ILE A 32 4.16 30.66 -7.12
C ILE A 32 4.86 30.13 -8.37
N VAL A 33 4.12 29.39 -9.19
CA VAL A 33 4.67 28.80 -10.42
C VAL A 33 4.02 29.50 -11.60
N LEU A 34 4.82 30.24 -12.37
CA LEU A 34 4.35 30.85 -13.61
C LEU A 34 4.27 29.76 -14.69
N ILE A 35 3.08 29.53 -15.24
CA ILE A 35 2.83 28.49 -16.25
C ILE A 35 2.76 29.15 -17.63
N SER A 36 3.72 28.78 -18.46
CA SER A 36 3.81 29.13 -19.89
C SER A 36 4.24 27.89 -20.68
N PRO A 37 4.07 27.85 -22.02
CA PRO A 37 4.45 26.68 -22.81
C PRO A 37 5.92 26.26 -22.62
N GLN A 38 6.79 27.23 -22.34
CA GLN A 38 8.23 27.06 -22.16
C GLN A 38 8.53 26.38 -20.82
N VAL A 39 7.78 26.73 -19.77
CA VAL A 39 7.85 26.10 -18.44
C VAL A 39 7.49 24.61 -18.49
N THR A 40 6.55 24.23 -19.36
CA THR A 40 6.18 22.81 -19.48
C THR A 40 7.26 21.94 -20.12
N ALA A 41 8.18 22.56 -20.89
CA ALA A 41 9.29 21.88 -21.55
C ALA A 41 10.61 21.96 -20.78
N ASP A 42 10.71 22.87 -19.80
CA ASP A 42 11.94 23.13 -19.05
C ASP A 42 12.14 22.14 -17.90
N ALA A 43 13.21 21.34 -17.98
CA ALA A 43 13.53 20.33 -16.98
C ALA A 43 13.91 20.91 -15.60
N GLU A 44 14.54 22.08 -15.56
CA GLU A 44 14.93 22.75 -14.30
C GLU A 44 13.69 23.27 -13.58
N VAL A 45 12.76 23.87 -14.31
CA VAL A 45 11.49 24.34 -13.74
C VAL A 45 10.65 23.18 -13.23
N GLN A 46 10.56 22.08 -13.99
CA GLN A 46 9.88 20.87 -13.51
C GLN A 46 10.54 20.31 -12.23
N ALA A 47 11.87 20.28 -12.17
CA ALA A 47 12.60 19.84 -10.97
C ALA A 47 12.33 20.75 -9.77
N ALA A 48 12.25 22.07 -9.98
CA ALA A 48 11.92 23.04 -8.93
C ALA A 48 10.47 22.86 -8.42
N ILE A 49 9.51 22.60 -9.31
CA ILE A 49 8.11 22.29 -8.92
C ILE A 49 8.06 21.02 -8.08
N VAL A 50 8.77 19.96 -8.51
CA VAL A 50 8.86 18.71 -7.74
C VAL A 50 9.45 18.96 -6.35
N SER A 51 10.55 19.71 -6.28
CA SER A 51 11.21 20.05 -5.01
C SER A 51 10.28 20.82 -4.07
N ALA A 52 9.51 21.79 -4.58
CA ALA A 52 8.53 22.53 -3.80
C ALA A 52 7.45 21.61 -3.20
N ILE A 53 6.93 20.67 -4.01
CA ILE A 53 5.95 19.68 -3.55
C ILE A 53 6.55 18.75 -2.49
N GLU A 54 7.78 18.29 -2.67
CA GLU A 54 8.47 17.41 -1.71
C GLU A 54 8.77 18.11 -0.38
N GLN A 55 9.04 19.41 -0.42
CA GLN A 55 9.23 20.25 0.76
C GLN A 55 7.91 20.65 1.41
N HIS A 56 6.78 20.12 0.96
CA HIS A 56 5.44 20.44 1.45
C HIS A 56 5.11 21.94 1.36
N GLN A 57 5.72 22.63 0.39
CA GLN A 57 5.46 24.04 0.16
C GLN A 57 4.11 24.20 -0.54
N ARG A 58 3.47 25.34 -0.29
CA ARG A 58 2.17 25.64 -0.86
C ARG A 58 2.34 26.12 -2.30
N VAL A 59 2.08 25.25 -3.26
CA VAL A 59 2.22 25.57 -4.69
C VAL A 59 0.95 26.26 -5.22
N VAL A 60 1.11 27.42 -5.84
CA VAL A 60 0.03 28.17 -6.51
C VAL A 60 0.40 28.34 -7.99
N PRO A 61 -0.24 27.60 -8.90
CA PRO A 61 -0.04 27.79 -10.33
C PRO A 61 -0.70 29.06 -10.84
N VAL A 62 0.04 29.85 -11.60
CA VAL A 62 -0.41 31.09 -12.25
C VAL A 62 -0.23 30.94 -13.76
N LEU A 63 -1.32 30.89 -14.50
CA LEU A 63 -1.30 30.73 -15.96
C LEU A 63 -1.01 32.08 -16.63
N VAL A 64 0.16 32.21 -17.24
CA VAL A 64 0.57 33.45 -17.94
C VAL A 64 0.19 33.39 -19.41
N LYS A 65 0.27 32.20 -20.01
CA LYS A 65 -0.09 31.92 -21.41
C LYS A 65 -0.84 30.59 -21.45
N ALA A 66 -1.71 30.41 -22.45
CA ALA A 66 -2.42 29.15 -22.64
C ALA A 66 -1.41 27.99 -22.79
N ALA A 67 -1.36 27.12 -21.78
CA ALA A 67 -0.44 25.99 -21.70
C ALA A 67 -1.06 24.87 -20.84
N PRO A 68 -0.76 23.60 -21.12
CA PRO A 68 -1.20 22.49 -20.27
C PRO A 68 -0.49 22.55 -18.91
N LEU A 69 -1.22 22.27 -17.83
CA LEU A 69 -0.60 22.16 -16.50
C LEU A 69 0.21 20.86 -16.39
N PRO A 70 1.36 20.87 -15.69
CA PRO A 70 2.06 19.65 -15.33
C PRO A 70 1.15 18.73 -14.49
N ARG A 71 1.20 17.42 -14.73
CA ARG A 71 0.36 16.42 -14.04
C ARG A 71 0.43 16.49 -12.51
N LEU A 72 1.57 16.93 -11.98
CA LEU A 72 1.78 17.05 -10.53
C LEU A 72 0.96 18.18 -9.90
N ILE A 73 0.55 19.18 -10.67
CA ILE A 73 -0.17 20.37 -10.20
C ILE A 73 -1.50 20.61 -10.94
N GLU A 74 -1.90 19.68 -11.83
CA GLU A 74 -3.14 19.77 -12.61
C GLU A 74 -4.41 19.83 -11.75
N HIS A 75 -4.33 19.30 -10.53
CA HIS A 75 -5.42 19.25 -9.57
C HIS A 75 -5.50 20.50 -8.68
N LEU A 76 -4.53 21.42 -8.79
CA LEU A 76 -4.50 22.65 -8.00
C LEU A 76 -5.36 23.73 -8.67
N GLY A 77 -5.95 24.60 -7.86
CA GLY A 77 -6.63 25.80 -8.36
C GLY A 77 -5.63 26.74 -9.06
N VAL A 78 -5.96 27.18 -10.27
CA VAL A 78 -5.09 28.00 -11.11
C VAL A 78 -5.58 29.44 -11.11
N VAL A 79 -4.65 30.38 -10.96
CA VAL A 79 -4.90 31.81 -11.18
C VAL A 79 -4.62 32.14 -12.65
N ASP A 80 -5.55 32.77 -13.34
CA ASP A 80 -5.45 33.00 -14.80
C ASP A 80 -5.05 34.44 -15.11
N PHE A 81 -3.80 34.65 -15.55
CA PHE A 81 -3.26 35.93 -16.01
C PHE A 81 -3.18 36.03 -17.54
N THR A 82 -3.81 35.13 -18.29
CA THR A 82 -3.73 35.11 -19.76
C THR A 82 -4.34 36.34 -20.42
N LYS A 83 -5.35 36.96 -19.79
CA LYS A 83 -6.04 38.15 -20.31
C LYS A 83 -5.54 39.45 -19.69
N SER A 84 -5.39 39.47 -18.38
CA SER A 84 -4.99 40.65 -17.62
C SER A 84 -4.31 40.23 -16.33
N TYR A 85 -3.35 41.04 -15.88
CA TYR A 85 -2.72 40.90 -14.59
C TYR A 85 -3.71 41.29 -13.48
N ASP A 86 -4.08 40.34 -12.62
CA ASP A 86 -4.99 40.56 -11.49
C ASP A 86 -4.33 40.10 -10.17
N PHE A 87 -3.65 41.05 -9.52
CA PHE A 87 -2.96 40.77 -8.27
C PHE A 87 -3.92 40.49 -7.11
N GLU A 88 -5.12 41.08 -7.11
CA GLU A 88 -6.11 40.87 -6.05
C GLU A 88 -6.60 39.42 -6.06
N GLN A 89 -6.80 38.84 -7.24
CA GLN A 89 -7.13 37.42 -7.37
C GLN A 89 -6.03 36.51 -6.79
N LEU A 90 -4.75 36.81 -7.10
CA LEU A 90 -3.63 36.05 -6.56
C LEU A 90 -3.55 36.18 -5.03
N ALA A 91 -3.68 37.40 -4.51
CA ALA A 91 -3.69 37.68 -3.08
C ALA A 91 -4.85 36.95 -2.36
N ALA A 92 -6.04 36.93 -2.97
CA ALA A 92 -7.19 36.21 -2.44
C ALA A 92 -6.96 34.69 -2.43
N VAL A 93 -6.36 34.12 -3.47
CA VAL A 93 -5.98 32.70 -3.48
C VAL A 93 -4.92 32.42 -2.41
N LEU A 94 -3.95 33.32 -2.23
CA LEU A 94 -2.94 33.23 -1.16
C LEU A 94 -3.53 33.39 0.25
N ALA A 95 -4.62 34.14 0.44
CA ALA A 95 -5.29 34.23 1.73
C ALA A 95 -6.21 33.03 2.02
N ASN A 96 -6.91 32.52 1.01
CA ASN A 96 -8.00 31.55 1.19
C ASN A 96 -7.62 30.09 0.98
N THR A 97 -6.50 29.78 0.33
CA THR A 97 -6.07 28.38 0.22
C THR A 97 -5.45 27.96 1.55
N PRO A 98 -6.07 27.04 2.31
CA PRO A 98 -5.47 26.56 3.56
C PRO A 98 -4.10 25.93 3.29
N ALA A 99 -3.23 25.95 4.30
CA ALA A 99 -1.95 25.24 4.27
C ALA A 99 -2.19 23.78 3.80
N PRO A 100 -1.34 23.26 2.89
CA PRO A 100 -1.70 22.13 2.04
C PRO A 100 -2.15 20.92 2.86
N LEU A 101 -3.36 20.41 2.55
CA LEU A 101 -3.75 19.05 2.91
C LEU A 101 -2.77 18.10 2.23
N GLN A 102 -2.07 17.31 3.04
CA GLN A 102 -0.96 16.44 2.66
C GLN A 102 -1.43 15.30 1.73
N MET A 103 -1.68 15.60 0.46
CA MET A 103 -1.85 14.54 -0.52
C MET A 103 -0.46 14.02 -0.85
N LYS A 104 -0.13 12.82 -0.36
CA LYS A 104 1.16 12.17 -0.59
C LYS A 104 1.30 11.83 -2.07
N VAL A 105 1.84 12.76 -2.87
CA VAL A 105 2.11 12.54 -4.29
C VAL A 105 3.32 11.61 -4.44
N ARG A 106 3.23 10.63 -5.33
CA ARG A 106 4.37 9.77 -5.70
C ARG A 106 5.32 10.56 -6.60
N THR A 107 6.28 11.25 -6.00
CA THR A 107 7.35 11.94 -6.74
C THR A 107 8.40 10.95 -7.25
N PRO A 108 9.20 11.30 -8.29
CA PRO A 108 10.28 10.44 -8.78
C PRO A 108 11.27 10.02 -7.68
N GLN A 109 11.57 10.91 -6.71
CA GLN A 109 12.44 10.58 -5.60
C GLN A 109 11.82 9.56 -4.65
N THR A 110 10.54 9.72 -4.29
CA THR A 110 9.84 8.73 -3.45
C THR A 110 9.79 7.36 -4.12
N ILE A 111 9.63 7.30 -5.45
CA ILE A 111 9.69 6.05 -6.22
C ILE A 111 11.09 5.43 -6.13
N ALA A 112 12.14 6.22 -6.32
CA ALA A 112 13.53 5.75 -6.22
C ALA A 112 13.88 5.28 -4.80
N ALA A 113 13.45 6.00 -3.77
CA ALA A 113 13.63 5.63 -2.37
C ALA A 113 12.92 4.31 -2.05
N ASN A 114 11.66 4.16 -2.45
CA ASN A 114 10.90 2.93 -2.26
C ASN A 114 11.56 1.73 -2.95
N ARG A 115 12.14 1.91 -4.14
CA ARG A 115 12.91 0.85 -4.82
C ARG A 115 14.14 0.42 -4.03
N ARG A 116 14.88 1.36 -3.44
CA ARG A 116 16.04 1.04 -2.59
C ARG A 116 15.60 0.28 -1.34
N THR A 117 14.55 0.73 -0.66
CA THR A 117 13.99 0.04 0.51
C THR A 117 13.53 -1.37 0.14
N ALA A 118 12.81 -1.53 -0.97
CA ALA A 118 12.37 -2.84 -1.45
C ALA A 118 13.56 -3.78 -1.73
N LEU A 119 14.64 -3.26 -2.33
CA LEU A 119 15.85 -4.04 -2.59
C LEU A 119 16.53 -4.48 -1.29
N ILE A 120 16.63 -3.60 -0.29
CA ILE A 120 17.17 -3.96 1.04
C ILE A 120 16.33 -5.06 1.68
N VAL A 121 15.00 -4.92 1.69
CA VAL A 121 14.09 -5.94 2.24
C VAL A 121 14.24 -7.27 1.51
N ALA A 122 14.36 -7.24 0.17
CA ALA A 122 14.56 -8.45 -0.63
C ALA A 122 15.88 -9.17 -0.28
N VAL A 123 16.97 -8.42 -0.09
CA VAL A 123 18.26 -8.98 0.34
C VAL A 123 18.13 -9.67 1.69
N PHE A 124 17.50 -9.02 2.68
CA PHE A 124 17.28 -9.63 3.99
C PHE A 124 16.41 -10.88 3.91
N ALA A 125 15.35 -10.86 3.12
CA ALA A 125 14.47 -12.02 2.93
C ALA A 125 15.24 -13.22 2.32
N VAL A 126 16.08 -12.98 1.31
CA VAL A 126 16.93 -14.02 0.71
C VAL A 126 17.93 -14.57 1.71
N LEU A 127 18.61 -13.71 2.49
CA LEU A 127 19.56 -14.16 3.50
C LEU A 127 18.88 -15.01 4.58
N MET A 128 17.72 -14.60 5.08
CA MET A 128 16.94 -15.39 6.04
C MET A 128 16.51 -16.74 5.45
N PHE A 129 16.08 -16.76 4.19
CA PHE A 129 15.70 -17.98 3.50
C PHE A 129 16.87 -18.95 3.36
N LEU A 130 18.04 -18.45 2.93
CA LEU A 130 19.26 -19.26 2.82
C LEU A 130 19.74 -19.76 4.19
N ALA A 131 19.65 -18.93 5.24
CA ALA A 131 19.97 -19.34 6.60
C ALA A 131 19.02 -20.45 7.10
N ALA A 132 17.72 -20.36 6.79
CA ALA A 132 16.76 -21.41 7.12
C ALA A 132 17.05 -22.72 6.38
N LEU A 133 17.38 -22.66 5.08
CA LEU A 133 17.79 -23.84 4.33
C LEU A 133 19.06 -24.48 4.90
N TYR A 134 20.04 -23.66 5.31
CA TYR A 134 21.26 -24.15 5.95
C TYR A 134 20.98 -24.77 7.32
N ALA A 135 20.13 -24.14 8.13
CA ALA A 135 19.70 -24.64 9.43
C ALA A 135 19.05 -26.02 9.32
N VAL A 136 18.12 -26.20 8.39
CA VAL A 136 17.41 -27.47 8.22
C VAL A 136 18.31 -28.51 7.54
N GLY A 137 19.00 -28.14 6.46
CA GLY A 137 19.75 -29.08 5.61
C GLY A 137 21.12 -29.47 6.15
N VAL A 138 21.84 -28.55 6.80
CA VAL A 138 23.22 -28.78 7.28
C VAL A 138 23.28 -28.96 8.79
N LEU A 139 22.60 -28.10 9.55
CA LEU A 139 22.60 -28.22 11.02
C LEU A 139 21.63 -29.29 11.52
N GLY A 140 20.77 -29.83 10.64
CA GLY A 140 19.79 -30.85 11.01
C GLY A 140 18.76 -30.33 12.02
N LEU A 141 18.49 -29.02 12.05
CA LEU A 141 17.43 -28.45 12.87
C LEU A 141 16.09 -28.96 12.34
N GLN A 142 15.58 -29.99 13.00
CA GLN A 142 14.27 -30.57 12.75
C GLN A 142 13.33 -30.15 13.87
N ALA A 143 12.06 -29.98 13.54
CA ALA A 143 11.04 -29.74 14.54
C ALA A 143 10.91 -31.00 15.45
N PRO A 144 10.68 -30.84 16.76
CA PRO A 144 10.67 -31.97 17.69
C PRO A 144 9.57 -32.98 17.32
N ALA A 145 9.97 -34.20 16.99
CA ALA A 145 9.04 -35.27 16.60
C ALA A 145 7.97 -35.56 17.68
N ALA A 146 8.29 -35.30 18.95
CA ALA A 146 7.36 -35.45 20.06
C ALA A 146 6.12 -34.53 19.96
N GLU A 147 6.26 -33.32 19.39
CA GLU A 147 5.16 -32.38 19.21
C GLU A 147 4.17 -32.89 18.15
N PHE A 148 4.69 -33.42 17.03
CA PHE A 148 3.86 -34.01 15.98
C PHE A 148 3.21 -35.32 16.42
N ALA A 149 3.96 -36.17 17.13
CA ALA A 149 3.44 -37.43 17.65
C ALA A 149 2.30 -37.21 18.65
N GLY A 150 2.37 -36.16 19.47
CA GLY A 150 1.30 -35.79 20.40
C GLY A 150 -0.01 -35.45 19.68
N VAL A 151 0.05 -34.61 18.65
CA VAL A 151 -1.11 -34.21 17.86
C VAL A 151 -1.70 -35.40 17.09
N GLU A 152 -0.86 -36.21 16.45
CA GLU A 152 -1.32 -37.40 15.72
C GLU A 152 -1.98 -38.41 16.68
N THR A 153 -1.40 -38.60 17.86
CA THR A 153 -1.98 -39.46 18.91
C THR A 153 -3.35 -38.94 19.35
N GLU A 154 -3.49 -37.64 19.59
CA GLU A 154 -4.76 -37.02 20.00
C GLU A 154 -5.83 -37.14 18.90
N VAL A 155 -5.46 -36.92 17.64
CA VAL A 155 -6.36 -37.09 16.48
C VAL A 155 -6.81 -38.55 16.36
N VAL A 156 -5.89 -39.51 16.51
CA VAL A 156 -6.21 -40.95 16.45
C VAL A 156 -7.10 -41.36 17.61
N MET A 157 -6.81 -40.93 18.85
CA MET A 157 -7.63 -41.23 20.02
C MET A 157 -9.03 -40.65 19.89
N THR A 158 -9.15 -39.41 19.41
CA THR A 158 -10.44 -38.76 19.18
C THR A 158 -11.23 -39.51 18.11
N ARG A 159 -10.59 -39.83 16.98
CA ARG A 159 -11.22 -40.62 15.91
C ARG A 159 -11.70 -41.98 16.41
N ASN A 160 -10.87 -42.70 17.16
CA ASN A 160 -11.21 -44.01 17.68
C ASN A 160 -12.37 -43.92 18.68
N ALA A 161 -12.40 -42.92 19.56
CA ALA A 161 -13.53 -42.71 20.48
C ALA A 161 -14.86 -42.51 19.74
N TYR A 162 -14.87 -41.75 18.63
CA TYR A 162 -16.06 -41.58 17.80
C TYR A 162 -16.45 -42.85 17.04
N ILE A 163 -15.46 -43.64 16.58
CA ILE A 163 -15.72 -44.91 15.93
C ILE A 163 -16.32 -45.89 16.92
N ASP A 164 -15.70 -46.06 18.09
CA ASP A 164 -16.12 -46.99 19.13
C ASP A 164 -17.54 -46.69 19.62
N ALA A 165 -17.90 -45.42 19.81
CA ALA A 165 -19.24 -45.01 20.23
C ALA A 165 -20.34 -45.30 19.18
N ALA A 166 -19.97 -45.44 17.91
CA ALA A 166 -20.91 -45.64 16.81
C ALA A 166 -20.93 -47.09 16.28
N LEU A 167 -20.11 -47.98 16.84
CA LEU A 167 -20.13 -49.40 16.50
C LEU A 167 -21.33 -50.10 17.15
N PRO A 168 -21.96 -51.07 16.45
CA PRO A 168 -23.07 -51.82 17.02
C PRO A 168 -22.54 -52.79 18.09
N HIS A 169 -23.13 -52.76 19.29
CA HIS A 169 -22.75 -53.64 20.41
C HIS A 169 -23.73 -54.79 20.64
N SER A 170 -24.87 -54.77 19.96
CA SER A 170 -25.90 -55.81 20.03
C SER A 170 -26.40 -56.19 18.63
N THR A 171 -27.13 -57.32 18.56
CA THR A 171 -27.76 -57.79 17.31
C THR A 171 -28.83 -56.81 16.81
N GLU A 172 -29.50 -56.11 17.74
CA GLU A 172 -30.49 -55.08 17.43
C GLU A 172 -29.82 -53.81 16.87
N ASP A 173 -28.68 -53.40 17.44
CA ASP A 173 -27.90 -52.27 16.91
C ASP A 173 -27.33 -52.59 15.53
N ALA A 174 -26.88 -53.83 15.32
CA ALA A 174 -26.36 -54.28 14.04
C ALA A 174 -27.44 -54.25 12.94
N ALA A 175 -28.68 -54.63 13.27
CA ALA A 175 -29.81 -54.54 12.35
C ALA A 175 -30.17 -53.09 11.98
N ASN A 176 -29.85 -52.13 12.85
CA ASN A 176 -30.11 -50.70 12.67
C ASN A 176 -28.85 -49.87 12.37
N PHE A 177 -27.77 -50.51 11.92
CA PHE A 177 -26.48 -49.83 11.74
C PHE A 177 -26.48 -48.81 10.59
N GLN A 178 -27.28 -49.03 9.55
CA GLN A 178 -27.31 -48.17 8.36
C GLN A 178 -27.71 -46.71 8.68
N PRO A 179 -28.79 -46.44 9.45
CA PRO A 179 -29.08 -45.10 9.96
C PRO A 179 -27.94 -44.43 10.72
N THR A 180 -27.22 -45.18 11.57
CA THR A 180 -26.06 -44.67 12.33
C THR A 180 -24.92 -44.28 11.39
N LEU A 181 -24.68 -45.08 10.36
CA LEU A 181 -23.69 -44.80 9.32
C LEU A 181 -24.07 -43.55 8.49
N ASP A 182 -25.35 -43.38 8.18
CA ASP A 182 -25.86 -42.24 7.42
C ASP A 182 -25.84 -40.94 8.23
N ALA A 183 -25.99 -41.02 9.55
CA ALA A 183 -25.85 -39.90 10.47
C ALA A 183 -24.38 -39.53 10.75
N ALA A 184 -23.44 -40.47 10.56
CA ALA A 184 -22.02 -40.23 10.77
C ALA A 184 -21.41 -39.30 9.70
N ALA A 185 -20.40 -38.53 10.10
CA ALA A 185 -19.65 -37.65 9.21
C ALA A 185 -19.05 -38.45 8.05
N THR A 186 -19.13 -37.91 6.82
CA THR A 186 -18.71 -38.60 5.59
C THR A 186 -17.28 -39.12 5.65
N ALA A 187 -16.37 -38.40 6.32
CA ALA A 187 -14.97 -38.79 6.49
C ALA A 187 -14.78 -40.03 7.41
N LEU A 188 -15.72 -40.32 8.31
CA LEU A 188 -15.64 -41.44 9.26
C LEU A 188 -16.29 -42.72 8.74
N ARG A 189 -17.20 -42.61 7.76
CA ARG A 189 -17.95 -43.76 7.22
C ARG A 189 -17.08 -44.91 6.72
N PRO A 190 -15.98 -44.70 5.96
CA PRO A 190 -15.14 -45.80 5.52
C PRO A 190 -14.52 -46.59 6.69
N PHE A 191 -14.17 -45.89 7.78
CA PHE A 191 -13.61 -46.52 8.98
C PHE A 191 -14.68 -47.29 9.75
N LEU A 192 -15.87 -46.72 9.92
CA LEU A 192 -17.00 -47.39 10.57
C LEU A 192 -17.41 -48.68 9.82
N VAL A 193 -17.51 -48.62 8.49
CA VAL A 193 -17.82 -49.80 7.67
C VAL A 193 -16.73 -50.86 7.79
N ALA A 194 -15.45 -50.46 7.68
CA ALA A 194 -14.33 -51.39 7.77
C ALA A 194 -14.28 -52.09 9.15
N THR A 195 -14.45 -51.33 10.23
CA THR A 195 -14.41 -51.86 11.60
C THR A 195 -15.63 -52.73 11.90
N ALA A 196 -16.84 -52.31 11.52
CA ALA A 196 -18.05 -53.11 11.70
C ALA A 196 -18.00 -54.43 10.92
N THR A 197 -17.46 -54.41 9.69
CA THR A 197 -17.27 -55.61 8.87
C THR A 197 -16.22 -56.54 9.47
N ALA A 198 -15.14 -56.00 10.05
CA ALA A 198 -14.12 -56.79 10.72
C ALA A 198 -14.66 -57.48 11.99
N ILE A 199 -15.58 -56.85 12.73
CA ILE A 199 -16.24 -57.44 13.90
C ILE A 199 -17.21 -58.54 13.48
N ALA A 200 -18.00 -58.33 12.42
CA ALA A 200 -18.97 -59.32 11.94
C ALA A 200 -18.34 -60.59 11.34
N GLY A 201 -17.05 -60.53 10.95
CA GLY A 201 -16.29 -61.66 10.42
C GLY A 201 -15.53 -62.49 11.46
N GLN A 202 -15.58 -62.12 12.74
CA GLN A 202 -15.04 -62.89 13.88
C GLN A 202 -16.13 -63.71 14.54
#